data_AF-A0A835R2K5-F1
#
_entry.id   AF-A0A835R2K5-F1
#
_cell.length_a   1.000
_cell.length_b   1.000
_cell.length_c   1.000
_cell.angle_alpha   90.00
_cell.angle_beta   90.00
_cell.angle_gamma   90.00
#
_symmetry.space_group_name_H-M   'P 1'
#
loop_
_entity.id
_entity.type
_entity.pdbx_description
1 polymer ?
#
loop_
_entity_poly.entity_id
_entity_poly.type
_entity_poly.pdbx_seq_one_letter_code
_entity_poly.pdbx_strand_id
1 'polypeptide(L)'
;MKIFFYLRFTGAMRFGDLPGWATDLTGLIRKAICFCALENKDQLAEEFGPLSFDLLWREPLFDQLIVNVYQPGEGICAHIDLMRFEDGIAIVSMESECVMHFSRADKGCEDGFEVRVPILLNPGSLLVLSGEARYLWKHEINRQTGFQMWNEKEIAQKRRTSVTLRKLCASKE
;
A
#
# COMPACT_ATOMS: atom_id res chain seq x y z
N MET A 1 1.78 42.11 -0.37
CA MET A 1 2.47 41.17 0.53
C MET A 1 2.15 39.76 0.04
N LYS A 2 3.09 39.09 -0.65
CA LYS A 2 2.91 37.71 -1.12
C LYS A 2 3.42 36.78 -0.02
N ILE A 3 2.50 36.23 0.77
CA ILE A 3 2.80 35.23 1.78
C ILE A 3 2.94 33.89 1.03
N PHE A 4 4.16 33.37 0.92
CA PHE A 4 4.42 32.01 0.45
C PHE A 4 4.30 31.06 1.64
N PHE A 5 3.25 30.24 1.68
CA PHE A 5 3.21 29.09 2.59
C PHE A 5 4.04 27.97 1.97
N TYR A 6 5.19 27.66 2.57
CA TYR A 6 5.89 26.41 2.31
C TYR A 6 5.18 25.28 3.10
N LEU A 7 4.02 24.85 2.60
CA LEU A 7 3.47 23.55 3.02
C LEU A 7 4.41 22.49 2.43
N ARG A 8 5.18 21.79 3.28
CA ARG A 8 5.91 20.58 2.87
C ARG A 8 4.87 19.63 2.28
N PHE A 9 4.79 19.57 0.97
CA PHE A 9 3.91 18.68 0.25
C PHE A 9 4.49 17.27 0.38
N THR A 10 4.05 16.52 1.39
CA THR A 10 4.51 15.14 1.65
C THR A 10 3.81 14.12 0.78
N GLY A 11 2.86 14.52 -0.08
CA GLY A 11 2.28 13.63 -1.07
C GLY A 11 1.66 14.32 -2.27
N ALA A 12 1.74 13.68 -3.43
CA ALA A 12 1.15 14.15 -4.69
C ALA A 12 0.14 13.11 -5.20
N MET A 13 -1.04 13.57 -5.65
CA MET A 13 -2.14 12.70 -6.04
C MET A 13 -2.57 12.96 -7.48
N ARG A 14 -2.90 11.90 -8.21
CA ARG A 14 -3.45 11.94 -9.56
C ARG A 14 -4.62 10.95 -9.70
N PHE A 15 -5.64 11.36 -10.45
CA PHE A 15 -6.80 10.56 -10.82
C PHE A 15 -6.99 10.55 -12.34
N GLY A 16 -7.64 9.51 -12.86
CA GLY A 16 -7.89 9.33 -14.29
C GLY A 16 -6.59 8.97 -15.01
N ASP A 17 -6.27 9.71 -16.08
CA ASP A 17 -5.11 9.44 -16.91
C ASP A 17 -3.80 9.57 -16.12
N LEU A 18 -3.20 8.41 -15.83
CA LEU A 18 -1.93 8.33 -15.13
C LEU A 18 -0.77 8.69 -16.07
N PRO A 19 0.33 9.29 -15.56
CA PRO A 19 1.51 9.57 -16.36
C PRO A 19 2.13 8.28 -16.89
N GLY A 20 2.82 8.34 -18.03
CA GLY A 20 3.36 7.14 -18.72
C GLY A 20 4.15 6.20 -17.83
N TRP A 21 5.02 6.73 -16.97
CA TRP A 21 5.80 5.91 -16.02
C TRP A 21 4.93 5.12 -15.03
N ALA A 22 3.76 5.62 -14.67
CA ALA A 22 2.83 4.95 -13.76
C ALA A 22 2.05 3.84 -14.49
N THR A 23 1.75 4.05 -15.77
CA THR A 23 1.23 2.99 -16.65
C THR A 23 2.27 1.88 -16.85
N ASP A 24 3.54 2.24 -17.06
CA ASP A 24 4.63 1.26 -17.14
C ASP A 24 4.78 0.49 -15.82
N LEU A 25 4.74 1.19 -14.69
CA LEU A 25 4.77 0.59 -13.36
C LEU A 25 3.61 -0.38 -13.15
N THR A 26 2.41 -0.02 -13.63
CA THR A 26 1.22 -0.88 -13.59
C THR A 26 1.45 -2.17 -14.38
N GLY A 27 2.07 -2.07 -15.56
CA GLY A 27 2.47 -3.24 -16.35
C GLY A 27 3.51 -4.12 -15.62
N LEU A 28 4.47 -3.52 -14.92
CA LEU A 28 5.45 -4.25 -14.12
C LEU A 28 4.82 -4.95 -12.91
N ILE A 29 3.89 -4.28 -12.22
CA ILE A 29 3.13 -4.87 -11.11
C ILE A 29 2.33 -6.09 -11.60
N ARG A 30 1.62 -5.95 -12.73
CA ARG A 30 0.87 -7.07 -13.32
C ARG A 30 1.78 -8.26 -13.61
N LYS A 31 2.95 -8.02 -14.23
CA LYS A 31 3.94 -9.08 -14.49
C LYS A 31 4.47 -9.72 -13.21
N ALA A 32 4.78 -8.93 -12.18
CA ALA A 32 5.28 -9.43 -10.91
C ALA A 32 4.25 -10.34 -10.22
N ILE A 33 2.98 -9.94 -10.20
CA ILE A 33 1.88 -10.75 -9.64
C ILE A 33 1.72 -12.06 -10.41
N CYS A 34 1.72 -12.02 -11.75
CA CYS A 34 1.66 -13.22 -12.59
C CYS A 34 2.85 -14.16 -12.34
N PHE A 35 4.07 -13.62 -12.21
CA PHE A 35 5.26 -14.40 -11.96
C PHE A 35 5.18 -15.13 -10.62
N CYS A 36 4.80 -14.43 -9.54
CA CYS A 36 4.58 -15.05 -8.23
C CYS A 36 3.52 -16.15 -8.27
N ALA A 37 2.43 -15.97 -9.02
CA ALA A 37 1.40 -17.01 -9.15
C ALA A 37 1.93 -18.28 -9.87
N LEU A 38 2.85 -18.14 -10.82
CA LEU A 38 3.43 -19.25 -11.58
C LEU A 38 4.53 -20.02 -10.83
N GLU A 39 5.22 -19.39 -9.87
CA GLU A 39 6.19 -20.09 -9.03
C GLU A 39 5.53 -21.01 -7.99
N ASN A 40 4.29 -20.71 -7.58
CA ASN A 40 3.55 -21.45 -6.56
C ASN A 40 2.73 -22.65 -7.13
N LYS A 41 3.18 -23.26 -8.24
CA LYS A 41 2.45 -24.31 -8.99
C LYS A 41 2.11 -25.60 -8.23
N ASP A 42 2.66 -25.82 -7.04
CA ASP A 42 2.38 -27.02 -6.24
C ASP A 42 1.06 -26.94 -5.43
N GLN A 43 0.37 -25.79 -5.43
CA GLN A 43 -0.99 -25.67 -4.89
C GLN A 43 -2.01 -25.58 -6.02
N LEU A 44 -2.36 -26.74 -6.57
CA LEU A 44 -3.39 -26.90 -7.59
C LEU A 44 -4.79 -26.79 -6.96
N ALA A 45 -5.27 -25.57 -6.71
CA ALA A 45 -6.71 -25.23 -6.59
C ALA A 45 -6.92 -23.70 -6.50
N GLU A 46 -7.42 -23.10 -7.58
CA GLU A 46 -8.25 -21.86 -7.64
C GLU A 46 -7.82 -20.52 -6.98
N GLU A 47 -6.72 -20.41 -6.24
CA GLU A 47 -6.26 -19.10 -5.72
C GLU A 47 -5.22 -18.47 -6.65
N PHE A 48 -5.70 -17.69 -7.61
CA PHE A 48 -4.88 -16.90 -8.53
C PHE A 48 -4.11 -15.79 -7.79
N GLY A 49 -2.99 -16.11 -7.12
CA GLY A 49 -2.09 -15.10 -6.55
C GLY A 49 -2.77 -14.07 -5.62
N PRO A 50 -2.12 -12.93 -5.34
CA PRO A 50 -2.68 -11.91 -4.44
C PRO A 50 -3.88 -11.13 -5.01
N LEU A 51 -4.19 -11.26 -6.30
CA LEU A 51 -5.35 -10.61 -6.95
C LEU A 51 -6.07 -11.61 -7.84
N SER A 52 -7.41 -11.68 -7.75
CA SER A 52 -8.20 -12.49 -8.67
C SER A 52 -7.95 -12.12 -10.14
N PHE A 53 -8.20 -13.07 -11.03
CA PHE A 53 -8.03 -12.86 -12.47
C PHE A 53 -8.79 -11.62 -12.97
N ASP A 54 -10.05 -11.46 -12.54
CA ASP A 54 -10.88 -10.31 -12.93
C ASP A 54 -10.30 -8.98 -12.46
N LEU A 55 -9.76 -8.92 -11.23
CA LEU A 55 -9.10 -7.72 -10.72
C LEU A 55 -7.80 -7.42 -11.46
N LEU A 56 -7.00 -8.44 -11.78
CA LEU A 56 -5.68 -8.28 -12.41
C LEU A 56 -5.77 -7.82 -13.88
N TRP A 57 -6.84 -8.21 -14.57
CA TRP A 57 -7.09 -7.94 -15.98
C TRP A 57 -8.18 -6.90 -16.25
N ARG A 58 -8.74 -6.27 -15.22
CA ARG A 58 -9.61 -5.09 -15.42
C ARG A 58 -8.84 -3.97 -16.11
N GLU A 59 -9.57 -3.15 -16.87
CA GLU A 59 -9.00 -2.00 -17.57
C GLU A 59 -9.75 -0.69 -17.23
N PRO A 60 -9.04 0.37 -16.80
CA PRO A 60 -7.63 0.33 -16.39
C PRO A 60 -7.47 -0.46 -15.08
N LEU A 61 -6.32 -1.13 -14.90
CA LEU A 61 -6.02 -1.85 -13.65
C LEU A 61 -6.02 -0.89 -12.44
N PHE A 62 -5.46 0.31 -12.64
CA PHE A 62 -5.47 1.42 -11.70
C PHE A 62 -5.75 2.74 -12.44
N ASP A 63 -6.54 3.62 -11.86
CA ASP A 63 -6.81 4.97 -12.38
C ASP A 63 -6.56 6.06 -11.33
N GLN A 64 -6.01 5.68 -10.19
CA GLN A 64 -5.66 6.58 -9.11
C GLN A 64 -4.25 6.24 -8.62
N LEU A 65 -3.47 7.31 -8.43
CA LEU A 65 -2.10 7.26 -7.95
C LEU A 65 -1.94 8.26 -6.81
N ILE A 66 -1.28 7.86 -5.74
CA ILE A 66 -0.69 8.79 -4.77
C ILE A 66 0.78 8.44 -4.54
N VAL A 67 1.63 9.46 -4.59
CA VAL A 67 3.03 9.37 -4.19
C VAL A 67 3.14 10.01 -2.81
N ASN A 68 3.65 9.29 -1.82
CA ASN A 68 3.90 9.81 -0.48
C ASN A 68 5.40 9.81 -0.20
N VAL A 69 5.92 10.90 0.36
CA VAL A 69 7.29 11.08 0.81
C VAL A 69 7.26 11.28 2.33
N TYR A 70 7.92 10.39 3.05
CA TYR A 70 8.03 10.41 4.50
C TYR A 70 9.46 10.78 4.88
N GLN A 71 9.61 11.82 5.71
CA GLN A 71 10.85 12.11 6.44
C GLN A 71 10.96 11.24 7.71
N PRO A 72 12.15 11.11 8.32
CA PRO A 72 12.26 10.48 9.63
C PRO A 72 11.30 11.09 10.64
N GLY A 73 10.55 10.25 11.35
CA GLY A 73 9.48 10.61 12.27
C GLY A 73 8.10 10.80 11.63
N GLU A 74 8.01 10.87 10.29
CA GLU A 74 6.72 10.93 9.59
C GLU A 74 6.18 9.51 9.32
N GLY A 75 4.86 9.40 9.33
CA GLY A 75 4.15 8.15 9.10
C GLY A 75 2.68 8.42 8.81
N ILE A 76 1.86 7.39 8.85
CA ILE A 76 0.42 7.48 8.61
C ILE A 76 -0.33 6.73 9.71
N CYS A 77 -1.38 7.33 10.25
CA CYS A 77 -2.21 6.71 11.30
C CYS A 77 -2.91 5.45 10.79
N ALA A 78 -3.26 4.54 11.69
CA ALA A 78 -4.10 3.38 11.41
C ALA A 78 -5.39 3.78 10.68
N HIS A 79 -5.53 3.27 9.46
CA HIS A 79 -6.72 3.49 8.63
C HIS A 79 -6.94 2.33 7.68
N ILE A 80 -8.17 2.23 7.19
CA ILE A 80 -8.51 1.45 5.99
C ILE A 80 -8.62 2.44 4.84
N ASP A 81 -8.15 2.07 3.66
CA ASP A 81 -8.31 2.89 2.46
C ASP A 81 -9.79 3.20 2.19
N LEU A 82 -10.06 4.38 1.65
CA LEU A 82 -11.43 4.85 1.44
C LEU A 82 -12.23 3.86 0.58
N MET A 83 -13.48 3.61 0.97
CA MET A 83 -14.40 2.69 0.26
C MET A 83 -14.78 3.14 -1.16
N ARG A 84 -14.32 4.32 -1.58
CA ARG A 84 -14.42 4.80 -2.97
C ARG A 84 -13.40 4.17 -3.90
N PHE A 85 -12.43 3.43 -3.36
CA PHE A 85 -11.50 2.62 -4.14
C PHE A 85 -12.00 1.18 -4.20
N GLU A 86 -11.83 0.51 -5.31
CA GLU A 86 -12.17 -0.90 -5.47
C GLU A 86 -11.19 -1.81 -4.70
N ASP A 87 -11.37 -3.12 -4.83
CA ASP A 87 -10.39 -4.09 -4.38
C ASP A 87 -9.12 -4.07 -5.23
N GLY A 88 -8.04 -4.60 -4.65
CA GLY A 88 -6.71 -4.64 -5.25
C GLY A 88 -6.01 -3.29 -5.22
N ILE A 89 -5.31 -3.03 -4.13
CA ILE A 89 -4.45 -1.85 -3.94
C ILE A 89 -2.99 -2.30 -4.03
N ALA A 90 -2.17 -1.59 -4.80
CA ALA A 90 -0.75 -1.87 -4.91
C ALA A 90 0.08 -0.72 -4.31
N ILE A 91 1.07 -1.06 -3.47
CA ILE A 91 1.97 -0.11 -2.82
C ILE A 91 3.41 -0.52 -3.14
N VAL A 92 4.12 0.34 -3.86
CA VAL A 92 5.54 0.18 -4.17
C VAL A 92 6.36 1.05 -3.24
N SER A 93 7.31 0.45 -2.54
CA SER A 93 8.21 1.16 -1.61
C SER A 93 9.54 1.49 -2.26
N MET A 94 10.08 2.67 -2.01
CA MET A 94 11.33 3.17 -2.59
C MET A 94 12.17 3.92 -1.55
N GLU A 95 13.45 4.11 -1.87
CA GLU A 95 14.46 4.87 -1.10
C GLU A 95 14.91 4.20 0.20
N SER A 96 14.01 3.98 1.16
CA SER A 96 14.37 3.34 2.43
C SER A 96 13.31 2.36 2.92
N GLU A 97 13.75 1.42 3.75
CA GLU A 97 12.87 0.45 4.40
C GLU A 97 11.99 1.11 5.48
N CYS A 98 10.83 0.52 5.76
CA CYS A 98 10.02 0.85 6.93
C CYS A 98 9.17 -0.34 7.39
N VAL A 99 8.72 -0.32 8.64
CA VAL A 99 7.77 -1.29 9.19
C VAL A 99 6.36 -0.72 9.12
N MET A 100 5.53 -1.33 8.27
CA MET A 100 4.09 -1.10 8.25
C MET A 100 3.42 -2.08 9.21
N HIS A 101 2.41 -1.63 9.97
CA HIS A 101 1.70 -2.47 10.91
C HIS A 101 0.25 -2.63 10.48
N PHE A 102 -0.28 -3.84 10.61
CA PHE A 102 -1.66 -4.18 10.36
C PHE A 102 -2.38 -4.55 11.64
N SER A 103 -3.61 -4.07 11.83
CA SER A 103 -4.50 -4.52 12.91
C SER A 103 -5.95 -4.67 12.43
N ARG A 104 -6.69 -5.65 12.98
CA ARG A 104 -8.08 -5.89 12.58
C ARG A 104 -9.00 -4.77 13.06
N ALA A 105 -9.92 -4.34 12.22
CA ALA A 105 -10.88 -3.28 12.52
C ALA A 105 -12.16 -3.79 13.22
N ASP A 106 -12.51 -5.06 13.04
CA ASP A 106 -13.76 -5.68 13.48
C ASP A 106 -13.68 -6.29 14.89
N LYS A 107 -12.49 -6.67 15.33
CA LYS A 107 -12.25 -7.10 16.71
C LYS A 107 -12.17 -5.87 17.62
N GLY A 108 -13.32 -5.44 18.11
CA GLY A 108 -13.39 -4.78 19.41
C GLY A 108 -12.67 -5.64 20.45
N CYS A 109 -12.11 -5.01 21.48
CA CYS A 109 -11.22 -5.60 22.49
C CYS A 109 -11.88 -6.69 23.37
N GLU A 110 -12.54 -7.68 22.79
CA GLU A 110 -13.30 -8.70 23.52
C GLU A 110 -12.39 -9.62 24.34
N ASP A 111 -11.08 -9.67 24.03
CA ASP A 111 -10.06 -10.36 24.84
C ASP A 111 -8.81 -9.49 25.17
N GLY A 112 -8.90 -8.17 25.00
CA GLY A 112 -7.82 -7.24 25.40
C GLY A 112 -6.50 -7.27 24.62
N PHE A 113 -6.32 -8.19 23.66
CA PHE A 113 -5.13 -8.25 22.80
C PHE A 113 -5.44 -7.79 21.36
N GLU A 114 -5.01 -6.58 21.02
CA GLU A 114 -4.98 -6.12 19.61
C GLU A 114 -3.86 -6.87 18.88
N VAL A 115 -4.22 -7.80 18.01
CA VAL A 115 -3.24 -8.50 17.16
C VAL A 115 -2.69 -7.49 16.15
N ARG A 116 -1.42 -7.13 16.33
CA ARG A 116 -0.69 -6.24 15.44
C ARG A 116 0.34 -7.04 14.64
N VAL A 117 0.20 -7.05 13.33
CA VAL A 117 1.07 -7.77 12.40
C VAL A 117 2.02 -6.77 11.73
N PRO A 118 3.31 -6.72 12.11
CA PRO A 118 4.27 -5.89 11.42
C PRO A 118 4.67 -6.53 10.07
N ILE A 119 4.97 -5.71 9.08
CA ILE A 119 5.55 -6.11 7.79
C ILE A 119 6.68 -5.14 7.43
N LEU A 120 7.87 -5.67 7.17
CA LEU A 120 8.99 -4.89 6.64
C LEU A 120 8.82 -4.63 5.14
N LEU A 121 8.77 -3.35 4.77
CA LEU A 121 8.71 -2.90 3.39
C LEU A 121 10.07 -2.36 2.97
N ASN A 122 10.81 -3.14 2.19
CA ASN A 122 12.13 -2.75 1.67
C ASN A 122 12.02 -1.86 0.42
N PRO A 123 13.05 -1.08 0.06
CA PRO A 123 13.11 -0.44 -1.25
C PRO A 123 12.96 -1.48 -2.38
N GLY A 124 12.07 -1.21 -3.33
CA GLY A 124 11.72 -2.12 -4.42
C GLY A 124 10.63 -3.15 -4.07
N SER A 125 10.16 -3.22 -2.82
CA SER A 125 9.10 -4.16 -2.45
C SER A 125 7.73 -3.71 -3.01
N LEU A 126 6.93 -4.70 -3.40
CA LEU A 126 5.53 -4.55 -3.77
C LEU A 126 4.65 -5.16 -2.67
N LEU A 127 3.79 -4.36 -2.07
CA LEU A 127 2.72 -4.81 -1.18
C LEU A 127 1.39 -4.73 -1.94
N VAL A 128 0.61 -5.80 -1.91
CA VAL A 128 -0.74 -5.84 -2.49
C VAL A 128 -1.74 -6.07 -1.38
N LEU A 129 -2.76 -5.22 -1.30
CA LEU A 129 -3.88 -5.38 -0.38
C LEU A 129 -5.12 -5.77 -1.18
N SER A 130 -5.69 -6.93 -0.85
CA SER A 130 -6.92 -7.44 -1.46
C SER A 130 -7.80 -8.15 -0.44
N GLY A 131 -9.09 -8.30 -0.74
CA GLY A 131 -10.04 -9.02 0.12
C GLY A 131 -10.00 -8.53 1.57
N GLU A 132 -9.92 -9.46 2.53
CA GLU A 132 -9.91 -9.12 3.95
C GLU A 132 -8.83 -8.08 4.31
N ALA A 133 -7.61 -8.21 3.77
CA ALA A 133 -6.51 -7.29 4.07
C ALA A 133 -6.83 -5.83 3.65
N ARG A 134 -7.64 -5.65 2.61
CA ARG A 134 -8.06 -4.34 2.10
C ARG A 134 -9.32 -3.79 2.78
N TYR A 135 -10.20 -4.65 3.28
CA TYR A 135 -11.50 -4.23 3.82
C TYR A 135 -11.60 -4.28 5.35
N LEU A 136 -10.88 -5.18 6.00
CA LEU A 136 -11.03 -5.50 7.43
C LEU A 136 -9.79 -5.15 8.27
N TRP A 137 -8.66 -4.84 7.64
CA TRP A 137 -7.41 -4.53 8.33
C TRP A 137 -7.02 -3.07 8.14
N LYS A 138 -6.82 -2.39 9.27
CA LYS A 138 -6.16 -1.08 9.29
C LYS A 138 -4.68 -1.29 9.05
N HIS A 139 -4.06 -0.33 8.36
CA HIS A 139 -2.62 -0.29 8.20
C HIS A 139 -2.06 1.08 8.61
N GLU A 140 -0.84 1.07 9.15
CA GLU A 140 -0.14 2.27 9.60
C GLU A 140 1.37 2.19 9.48
N ILE A 141 2.00 3.36 9.45
CA ILE A 141 3.45 3.53 9.60
C ILE A 141 3.67 4.44 10.81
N ASN A 142 4.50 4.00 11.76
CA ASN A 142 4.72 4.72 13.02
C ASN A 142 5.18 6.17 12.76
N ARG A 143 4.54 7.13 13.46
CA ARG A 143 4.77 8.58 13.40
C ARG A 143 5.72 9.10 14.49
N GLN A 144 6.51 8.21 15.08
CA GLN A 144 7.47 8.54 16.13
C GLN A 144 8.87 8.68 15.54
N THR A 145 9.60 9.68 16.00
CA THR A 145 11.02 9.84 15.68
C THR A 145 11.86 8.74 16.30
N GLY A 146 12.97 8.37 15.65
CA GLY A 146 13.94 7.39 16.16
C GLY A 146 14.05 6.19 15.24
N PHE A 147 13.89 5.00 15.80
CA PHE A 147 13.97 3.74 15.08
C PHE A 147 12.59 3.05 15.01
N GLN A 148 12.45 2.14 14.05
CA GLN A 148 11.37 1.16 14.02
C GLN A 148 11.93 -0.20 14.42
N MET A 149 11.11 -1.06 15.01
CA MET A 149 11.52 -2.41 15.40
C MET A 149 11.02 -3.43 14.40
N TRP A 150 11.92 -4.30 13.91
CA TRP A 150 11.58 -5.44 13.09
C TRP A 150 12.39 -6.66 13.55
N ASN A 151 11.71 -7.71 14.02
CA ASN A 151 12.37 -8.91 14.56
C ASN A 151 13.51 -8.58 15.54
N GLU A 152 13.20 -7.75 16.54
CA GLU A 152 14.14 -7.29 17.58
C GLU A 152 15.32 -6.42 17.07
N LYS A 153 15.34 -6.10 15.78
CA LYS A 153 16.34 -5.22 15.18
C LYS A 153 15.81 -3.80 15.02
N GLU A 154 16.64 -2.84 15.41
CA GLU A 154 16.40 -1.43 15.15
C GLU A 154 16.61 -1.10 13.66
N ILE A 155 15.63 -0.44 13.08
CA ILE A 155 15.64 0.10 11.74
C ILE A 155 15.69 1.62 11.84
N ALA A 156 16.80 2.21 11.41
CA ALA A 156 16.96 3.66 11.36
C ALA A 156 16.01 4.25 10.31
N GLN A 157 15.18 5.19 10.73
CA GLN A 157 14.26 5.88 9.83
C GLN A 157 15.04 6.81 8.89
N LYS A 158 14.78 6.69 7.59
CA LYS A 158 15.34 7.54 6.53
C LYS A 158 14.20 8.08 5.68
N ARG A 159 14.54 8.99 4.74
CA ARG A 159 13.57 9.47 3.76
C ARG A 159 13.08 8.28 2.92
N ARG A 160 11.77 8.06 2.92
CA ARG A 160 11.07 7.00 2.19
C ARG A 160 10.10 7.62 1.21
N THR A 161 10.03 7.06 0.00
CA THR A 161 8.97 7.38 -0.96
C THR A 161 8.17 6.14 -1.26
N SER A 162 6.84 6.26 -1.36
CA SER A 162 5.97 5.17 -1.80
C SER A 162 5.00 5.63 -2.86
N VAL A 163 4.73 4.74 -3.80
CA VAL A 163 3.72 4.89 -4.84
C VAL A 163 2.57 3.94 -4.53
N THR A 164 1.39 4.47 -4.25
CA THR A 164 0.16 3.69 -4.06
C THR A 164 -0.74 3.87 -5.27
N LEU A 165 -1.12 2.75 -5.87
CA LEU A 165 -1.97 2.65 -7.07
C LEU A 165 -3.29 1.97 -6.71
N ARG A 166 -4.39 2.57 -7.15
CA ARG A 166 -5.77 2.18 -6.80
C ARG A 166 -6.69 2.36 -8.01
N LYS A 167 -7.86 1.72 -7.93
CA LYS A 167 -8.95 1.90 -8.89
C LYS A 167 -10.12 2.57 -8.18
N LEU A 168 -10.67 3.65 -8.73
CA LEU A 168 -11.91 4.25 -8.24
C LEU A 168 -13.10 3.34 -8.57
N CYS A 169 -14.01 3.19 -7.61
CA CYS A 169 -15.32 2.59 -7.88
C CYS A 169 -16.05 3.42 -8.94
N ALA A 170 -16.73 2.74 -9.87
CA ALA A 170 -17.65 3.41 -10.79
C ALA A 170 -18.67 4.25 -10.00
N SER A 171 -18.86 5.51 -10.39
CA SER A 171 -19.98 6.30 -9.87
C SER A 171 -21.27 5.62 -10.28
N LYS A 172 -22.16 5.37 -9.31
CA LYS A 172 -23.57 5.11 -9.65
C LYS A 172 -24.11 6.42 -10.23
N GLU A 173 -24.48 6.40 -11.50
CA GLU A 173 -25.31 7.44 -12.11
C GLU A 173 -26.67 7.53 -11.40
#